data_AF-A0AAW6EBX1-F1
#
_entry.id   AF-A0AAW6EBX1-F1
#
_cell.length_a   1.000
_cell.length_b   1.000
_cell.length_c   1.000
_cell.angle_alpha   90.00
_cell.angle_beta   90.00
_cell.angle_gamma   90.00
#
_symmetry.space_group_name_H-M   'P 1'
#
loop_
_entity.id
_entity.type
_entity.pdbx_description
1 polymer ?
#
loop_
_entity_poly.entity_id
_entity_poly.type
_entity_poly.pdbx_seq_one_letter_code
_entity_poly.pdbx_strand_id
1 'polypeptide(L)' 'MFLCTDKHKEVINSYAENGYRYVGFIPTEIDAKGCMRKIDLIFEKED' A
#
# COMPACT_ATOMS: atom_id res chain seq x y z
N MET A 1 1.29 21.35 -3.57
CA MET A 1 0.40 20.18 -3.53
C MET A 1 1.24 18.99 -3.95
N PHE A 2 1.73 18.19 -2.99
CA PHE A 2 2.72 17.13 -3.24
C PHE A 2 2.05 15.90 -3.86
N LEU A 3 1.86 15.92 -5.18
CA LEU A 3 1.45 14.78 -6.00
C LEU A 3 2.68 13.87 -6.23
N CYS A 4 3.09 13.13 -5.21
CA CYS A 4 4.03 12.01 -5.33
C CYS A 4 3.32 10.68 -5.03
N THR A 5 2.08 10.53 -5.50
CA THR A 5 1.21 9.39 -5.19
C THR A 5 1.27 8.27 -6.23
N ASP A 6 2.07 8.39 -7.29
CA ASP A 6 1.99 7.42 -8.39
C ASP A 6 2.70 6.09 -8.10
N LYS A 7 3.76 6.11 -7.27
CA LYS A 7 4.51 4.87 -6.93
C LYS A 7 3.65 3.80 -6.24
N HIS A 8 2.75 4.19 -5.34
CA HIS A 8 1.89 3.20 -4.69
C HIS A 8 0.78 2.71 -5.62
N LYS A 9 0.33 3.55 -6.57
CA LYS A 9 -0.65 3.14 -7.58
C LYS A 9 -0.04 2.12 -8.54
N GLU A 10 1.22 2.27 -8.93
CA GLU A 10 1.92 1.28 -9.77
C GLU A 10 1.94 -0.09 -9.09
N VAL A 11 2.28 -0.15 -7.80
CA VAL A 11 2.25 -1.40 -7.03
C VAL A 11 0.84 -1.95 -6.98
N ILE A 12 -0.16 -1.16 -6.57
CA ILE A 12 -1.55 -1.63 -6.47
C ILE A 12 -2.06 -2.16 -7.81
N ASN A 13 -1.80 -1.47 -8.91
CA ASN A 13 -2.23 -1.86 -10.25
C ASN A 13 -1.54 -3.14 -10.71
N SER A 14 -0.24 -3.29 -10.47
CA SER A 14 0.49 -4.52 -10.82
C SER A 14 -0.08 -5.74 -10.10
N TYR A 15 -0.46 -5.62 -8.83
CA TYR A 15 -1.11 -6.71 -8.11
C TYR A 15 -2.55 -6.95 -8.60
N ALA A 16 -3.28 -5.90 -8.97
CA ALA A 16 -4.61 -6.02 -9.58
C ALA A 16 -4.59 -6.77 -10.92
N GLU A 17 -3.58 -6.56 -11.76
CA GLU A 17 -3.39 -7.33 -13.00
C GLU A 17 -3.18 -8.84 -12.75
N ASN A 18 -2.68 -9.19 -11.55
CA ASN A 18 -2.48 -10.57 -11.12
C ASN A 18 -3.70 -11.15 -10.37
N GLY A 19 -4.83 -10.44 -10.37
CA GLY A 19 -6.09 -10.87 -9.75
C GLY A 19 -6.19 -10.58 -8.25
N TYR A 20 -5.31 -9.75 -7.70
CA TYR A 20 -5.36 -9.34 -6.29
C TYR A 20 -6.09 -8.01 -6.12
N ARG A 21 -7.07 -7.95 -5.21
CA ARG A 21 -7.80 -6.73 -4.86
C ARG A 21 -7.17 -6.06 -3.66
N TYR A 22 -6.77 -4.80 -3.80
CA TYR A 22 -6.26 -4.00 -2.68
C TYR A 22 -7.37 -3.72 -1.65
N VAL A 23 -7.09 -3.95 -0.37
CA VAL A 23 -8.07 -3.78 0.72
C VAL A 23 -7.64 -2.74 1.77
N GLY A 24 -6.35 -2.42 1.87
CA GLY A 24 -5.85 -1.46 2.83
C GLY A 24 -4.36 -1.60 3.12
N PHE A 25 -3.89 -1.03 4.23
CA PHE A 25 -2.50 -1.13 4.64
C PHE A 25 -2.38 -1.18 6.17
N ILE A 26 -1.27 -1.75 6.66
CA ILE A 26 -0.90 -1.73 8.08
C ILE A 26 0.46 -1.03 8.22
N PRO A 27 0.60 -0.02 9.10
CA PRO A 27 1.91 0.53 9.44
C PRO A 27 2.76 -0.53 10.16
N THR A 28 3.94 -0.79 9.64
CA THR A 28 4.90 -1.75 10.24
C THR A 28 6.00 -1.06 11.03
N GLU A 29 6.25 0.23 10.75
CA GLU A 29 7.23 1.03 11.48
C GLU A 29 6.67 2.43 11.68
N ILE A 30 6.59 2.86 12.94
CA ILE A 30 6.17 4.19 13.35
C ILE A 30 7.30 4.78 14.20
N ASP A 31 7.72 6.01 13.91
CA ASP A 31 8.78 6.66 14.69
C ASP A 31 8.26 7.21 16.03
N ALA A 32 9.19 7.66 16.88
CA ALA A 32 8.87 8.20 18.20
C ALA A 32 7.96 9.45 18.17
N LYS A 33 7.76 10.07 17.00
CA LYS A 33 6.86 11.22 16.79
C LYS A 33 5.49 10.80 16.25
N GLY A 34 5.25 9.50 16.05
CA GLY A 34 4.01 8.98 15.48
C GLY A 34 3.97 9.02 13.95
N CYS A 35 5.09 9.29 13.28
CA CYS A 35 5.11 9.31 11.82
C CYS A 35 5.30 7.89 11.28
N MET A 36 4.42 7.47 10.37
CA MET A 36 4.52 6.20 9.65
C MET A 36 5.74 6.20 8.73
N ARG A 37 6.62 5.23 8.92
CA ARG A 37 7.87 5.05 8.15
C ARG A 37 7.77 3.94 7.13
N LYS A 38 7.12 2.85 7.49
CA LYS A 38 6.87 1.70 6.61
C LYS A 38 5.42 1.26 6.75
N ILE A 39 4.87 0.83 5.63
CA ILE A 39 3.53 0.25 5.54
C ILE A 39 3.64 -1.03 4.73
N ASP A 40 2.83 -2.02 5.11
CA ASP A 40 2.56 -3.18 4.29
C ASP A 40 1.19 -3.00 3.65
N LEU A 41 1.10 -3.23 2.33
CA LEU A 41 -0.16 -3.21 1.61
C LEU A 41 -0.83 -4.58 1.73
N ILE A 42 -2.12 -4.57 2.04
CA ILE A 42 -2.93 -5.76 2.17
C ILE A 42 -3.74 -5.92 0.88
N PHE A 43 -3.69 -7.14 0.35
CA PHE A 43 -4.48 -7.56 -0.80
C PHE A 43 -5.25 -8.83 -0.48
N GLU A 44 -6.42 -8.98 -1.06
CA GLU A 44 -7.17 -10.23 -1.10
C GLU A 44 -7.16 -10.81 -2.52
N LYS A 45 -7.40 -12.10 -2.65
CA LYS A 45 -7.59 -12.77 -3.93
C LYS A 45 -8.79 -13.70 -3.79
N GLU A 46 -9.66 -13.71 -4.78
CA GLU A 46 -10.74 -14.69 -4.83
C GLU A 46 -10.13 -16.07 -5.14
N ASP A 47 -10.48 -17.08 -4.33
CA ASP A 47 -10.11 -18.49 -4.52
C ASP A 47 -10.92 -19.15 -5.66
#